data_AF-A0A2R6L3M0-F1
#
_entry.id   AF-A0A2R6L3M0-F1
#
_cell.length_a   1.000
_cell.length_b   1.000
_cell.length_c   1.000
_cell.angle_alpha   90.00
_cell.angle_beta   90.00
_cell.angle_gamma   90.00
#
_symmetry.space_group_name_H-M   'P 1'
#
loop_
_entity.id
_entity.type
_entity.pdbx_description
1 polymer ?
#
loop_
_entity_poly.entity_id
_entity_poly.type
_entity_poly.pdbx_seq_one_letter_code
_entity_poly.pdbx_strand_id
1 'polypeptide(L)'
;MLSAVVHVGEPAPLGGGLEPAVVAHLRGGGVLRFVAYEVRSDGSLERVPGAYAPDPGEEPPHPVTDLLVALYPEGSVAGQRLEVLSTKAEADAGVGLRERVFASDTDRETPGYGRHFEARSQLEAHPYEAAVAVGVLPGIDDAMRRAIEANLERLEAPVRRFEPVG
;
A
#
# COMPACT_ATOMS: atom_id res chain seq x y z
N MET A 1 -8.50 8.57 14.60
CA MET A 1 -7.49 9.65 14.45
C MET A 1 -6.69 9.41 13.17
N LEU A 2 -6.14 10.43 12.49
CA LEU A 2 -5.19 10.19 11.38
C LEU A 2 -3.82 9.90 11.97
N SER A 3 -3.20 8.80 11.56
CA SER A 3 -1.94 8.30 12.15
C SER A 3 -0.80 8.26 11.15
N ALA A 4 -1.08 8.04 9.86
CA ALA A 4 -0.10 8.20 8.80
C ALA A 4 -0.78 8.56 7.47
N VAL A 5 0.02 9.10 6.55
CA VAL A 5 -0.33 9.36 5.17
C VAL A 5 0.76 8.77 4.29
N VAL A 6 0.36 8.01 3.28
CA VAL A 6 1.25 7.40 2.29
C VAL A 6 0.87 7.95 0.92
N HIS A 7 1.84 8.50 0.20
CA HIS A 7 1.71 8.90 -1.20
C HIS A 7 2.58 8.00 -2.06
N VAL A 8 2.05 7.61 -3.21
CA VAL A 8 2.75 6.77 -4.20
C VAL A 8 2.53 7.38 -5.57
N GLY A 9 3.59 7.42 -6.37
CA GLY A 9 3.50 7.90 -7.74
C GLY A 9 4.88 8.09 -8.36
N GLU A 10 4.96 9.00 -9.32
CA GLU A 10 6.19 9.23 -10.05
C GLU A 10 7.09 10.25 -9.32
N PRO A 11 8.42 10.11 -9.44
CA PRO A 11 9.33 11.18 -9.08
C PRO A 11 9.03 12.41 -9.96
N ALA A 12 8.72 13.56 -9.33
CA ALA A 12 8.55 14.79 -10.10
C ALA A 12 9.88 15.19 -10.77
N PRO A 13 9.85 15.89 -11.92
CA PRO A 13 11.03 16.55 -12.46
C PRO A 13 11.71 17.46 -11.41
N LEU A 14 13.04 17.58 -11.52
CA LEU A 14 13.95 18.26 -10.58
C LEU A 14 13.28 19.34 -9.69
N GLY A 15 13.25 19.09 -8.38
CA GLY A 15 12.76 20.05 -7.38
C GLY A 15 11.24 20.01 -7.10
N GLY A 16 10.44 19.32 -7.91
CA GLY A 16 8.97 19.30 -7.80
C GLY A 16 8.38 18.39 -6.71
N GLY A 17 9.19 17.54 -6.08
CA GLY A 17 8.70 16.59 -5.07
C GLY A 17 8.35 15.22 -5.65
N LEU A 18 7.09 14.81 -5.44
CA LEU A 18 6.48 13.55 -5.91
C LEU A 18 5.15 13.92 -6.56
N GLU A 19 4.86 13.33 -7.72
CA GLU A 19 3.57 13.45 -8.40
C GLU A 19 2.72 12.25 -8.00
N PRO A 20 1.79 12.40 -7.03
CA PRO A 20 1.09 11.24 -6.48
C PRO A 20 0.02 10.77 -7.46
N ALA A 21 -0.01 9.47 -7.71
CA ALA A 21 -1.12 8.77 -8.36
C ALA A 21 -2.09 8.20 -7.31
N VAL A 22 -1.57 7.89 -6.12
CA VAL A 22 -2.33 7.29 -5.01
C VAL A 22 -2.00 7.99 -3.70
N VAL A 23 -3.03 8.18 -2.86
CA VAL A 23 -2.90 8.63 -1.48
C VAL A 23 -3.66 7.69 -0.54
N ALA A 24 -3.00 7.20 0.51
CA ALA A 24 -3.61 6.37 1.53
C ALA A 24 -3.48 6.98 2.92
N HIS A 25 -4.61 7.11 3.61
CA HIS A 25 -4.70 7.65 4.97
C HIS A 25 -4.84 6.52 5.98
N LEU A 26 -3.82 6.26 6.78
CA LEU A 26 -3.93 5.35 7.91
C LEU A 26 -4.66 6.05 9.06
N ARG A 27 -5.84 5.57 9.41
CA ARG A 27 -6.60 6.04 10.56
C ARG A 27 -6.36 5.10 11.75
N GLY A 28 -5.80 5.65 12.83
CA GLY A 28 -5.73 5.00 14.14
C GLY A 28 -7.06 5.00 14.90
N GLY A 29 -7.26 3.99 15.75
CA GLY A 29 -8.48 3.71 16.52
C GLY A 29 -8.62 2.21 16.74
N GLY A 30 -9.64 1.77 17.48
CA GLY A 30 -9.83 0.35 17.87
C GLY A 30 -9.85 -0.68 16.72
N VAL A 31 -9.90 -0.22 15.47
CA VAL A 31 -9.54 -1.00 14.28
C VAL A 31 -8.78 -0.06 13.33
N LEU A 32 -7.54 -0.41 12.96
CA LEU A 32 -6.75 0.39 12.01
C LEU A 32 -7.36 0.28 10.60
N ARG A 33 -7.46 1.41 9.87
CA ARG A 33 -8.05 1.42 8.52
C ARG A 33 -7.28 2.35 7.58
N PHE A 34 -6.88 1.86 6.42
CA PHE A 34 -6.48 2.72 5.32
C PHE A 34 -7.71 3.27 4.64
N VAL A 35 -7.74 4.56 4.39
CA VAL A 35 -8.68 5.16 3.44
C VAL A 35 -7.86 5.60 2.25
N ALA A 36 -8.01 4.88 1.14
CA ALA A 36 -7.24 5.10 -0.08
C ALA A 36 -8.01 5.94 -1.11
N TYR A 37 -7.24 6.67 -1.90
CA TYR A 37 -7.71 7.55 -2.95
C TYR A 37 -6.81 7.44 -4.18
N GLU A 38 -7.42 7.41 -5.36
CA GLU A 38 -6.74 7.68 -6.63
C GLU A 38 -6.71 9.18 -6.86
N VAL A 39 -5.58 9.69 -7.34
CA VAL A 39 -5.42 11.10 -7.70
C VAL A 39 -5.77 11.25 -9.17
N ARG A 40 -6.80 12.06 -9.46
CA ARG A 40 -7.22 12.36 -10.83
C ARG A 40 -6.34 13.45 -11.43
N SER A 41 -6.37 13.59 -12.76
CA SER A 41 -5.53 14.56 -13.49
C SER A 41 -5.78 16.02 -13.11
N ASP A 42 -6.95 16.34 -12.54
CA ASP A 42 -7.30 17.67 -12.03
C ASP A 42 -6.89 17.88 -10.56
N GLY A 43 -6.20 16.90 -9.97
CA GLY A 43 -5.79 16.89 -8.56
C GLY A 43 -6.90 16.49 -7.58
N SER A 44 -8.10 16.15 -8.06
CA SER A 44 -9.17 15.64 -7.20
C SER A 44 -8.86 14.22 -6.71
N LEU A 45 -9.41 13.87 -5.55
CA LEU A 45 -9.24 12.57 -4.92
C LEU A 45 -10.49 11.73 -5.11
N GLU A 46 -10.38 10.60 -5.80
CA GLU A 46 -11.45 9.62 -5.89
C GLU A 46 -11.26 8.50 -4.88
N ARG A 47 -12.26 8.31 -4.01
CA ARG A 47 -12.16 7.32 -2.94
C ARG A 47 -12.19 5.90 -3.51
N VAL A 48 -11.24 5.09 -3.09
CA VAL A 48 -11.21 3.65 -3.35
C VAL A 48 -12.11 2.92 -2.33
N PRO A 49 -13.16 2.22 -2.77
CA PRO A 49 -14.00 1.42 -1.88
C PRO A 49 -13.20 0.29 -1.23
N GLY A 50 -13.64 -0.15 -0.05
CA GLY A 50 -13.09 -1.34 0.63
C GLY A 50 -11.78 -1.14 1.37
N ALA A 51 -11.00 -0.09 1.10
CA ALA A 51 -9.69 0.13 1.75
C ALA A 51 -9.74 -0.08 3.28
N TYR A 52 -8.92 -1.01 3.76
CA TYR A 52 -8.77 -1.44 5.16
C TYR A 52 -7.28 -1.55 5.49
N ALA A 53 -6.90 -1.50 6.78
CA ALA A 53 -5.50 -1.68 7.20
C ALA A 53 -5.34 -2.98 7.99
N PRO A 54 -4.26 -3.73 7.78
CA PRO A 54 -4.00 -4.96 8.51
C PRO A 54 -3.84 -4.69 10.03
N ASP A 55 -4.27 -5.64 10.86
CA ASP A 55 -4.02 -5.65 12.30
C ASP A 55 -2.54 -5.96 12.56
N PRO A 56 -1.78 -5.09 13.27
CA PRO A 56 -0.38 -5.36 13.59
C PRO A 56 -0.14 -6.55 14.53
N GLY A 57 -1.20 -7.08 15.17
CA GLY A 57 -1.12 -8.16 16.14
C GLY A 57 -1.22 -9.58 15.58
N GLU A 58 -1.67 -9.77 14.33
CA GLU A 58 -2.00 -11.12 13.80
C GLU A 58 -0.92 -11.74 12.90
N GLU A 59 -0.11 -10.92 12.22
CA GLU A 59 1.16 -11.25 11.53
C GLU A 59 1.93 -9.92 11.40
N PRO A 60 3.26 -9.87 11.11
CA PRO A 60 3.92 -8.59 10.86
C PRO A 60 3.16 -7.88 9.74
N PRO A 61 2.54 -6.71 9.97
CA PRO A 61 1.75 -6.08 8.93
C PRO A 61 2.74 -5.57 7.88
N HIS A 62 2.42 -5.78 6.59
CA HIS A 62 3.18 -5.25 5.45
C HIS A 62 2.38 -4.11 4.79
N PRO A 63 1.97 -3.07 5.57
CA PRO A 63 0.90 -2.16 5.18
C PRO A 63 1.24 -1.37 3.91
N VAL A 64 2.51 -1.03 3.68
CA VAL A 64 2.92 -0.29 2.50
C VAL A 64 2.94 -1.23 1.30
N THR A 65 3.60 -2.38 1.38
CA THR A 65 3.65 -3.35 0.27
C THR A 65 2.26 -3.79 -0.16
N ASP A 66 1.36 -4.08 0.79
CA ASP A 66 -0.02 -4.46 0.48
C ASP A 66 -0.75 -3.33 -0.25
N LEU A 67 -0.59 -2.08 0.18
CA LEU A 67 -1.11 -0.92 -0.55
C LEU A 67 -0.53 -0.79 -1.95
N LEU A 68 0.77 -1.02 -2.14
CA LEU A 68 1.42 -0.94 -3.46
C LEU A 68 0.89 -2.03 -4.40
N VAL A 69 0.76 -3.27 -3.92
CA VAL A 69 0.17 -4.39 -4.66
C VAL A 69 -1.26 -4.06 -5.10
N ALA A 70 -2.05 -3.43 -4.22
CA ALA A 70 -3.46 -3.14 -4.49
C ALA A 70 -3.70 -1.91 -5.35
N LEU A 71 -2.87 -0.87 -5.22
CA LEU A 71 -3.21 0.47 -5.70
C LEU A 71 -2.27 1.02 -6.77
N TYR A 72 -1.03 0.52 -6.87
CA TYR A 72 -0.08 1.03 -7.86
C TYR A 72 0.88 -0.06 -8.37
N PRO A 73 0.38 -1.19 -8.90
CA PRO A 73 1.22 -2.25 -9.46
C PRO A 73 2.14 -1.75 -10.59
N GLU A 74 1.72 -0.78 -11.39
CA GLU A 74 2.50 -0.21 -12.48
C GLU A 74 3.82 0.45 -12.04
N GLY A 75 3.97 0.75 -10.74
CA GLY A 75 5.16 1.35 -10.15
C GLY A 75 6.43 0.48 -10.19
N SER A 76 6.37 -0.75 -10.69
CA SER A 76 7.56 -1.55 -11.05
C SER A 76 7.25 -2.63 -12.07
N VAL A 77 8.29 -3.19 -12.71
CA VAL A 77 8.15 -4.37 -13.60
C VAL A 77 7.54 -5.56 -12.86
N ALA A 78 7.92 -5.76 -11.59
CA ALA A 78 7.35 -6.82 -10.77
C ALA A 78 5.85 -6.57 -10.53
N GLY A 79 5.48 -5.33 -10.19
CA GLY A 79 4.08 -4.96 -9.98
C GLY A 79 3.21 -5.07 -11.25
N GLN A 80 3.73 -4.73 -12.43
CA GLN A 80 3.02 -4.96 -13.71
C GLN A 80 2.71 -6.45 -13.94
N ARG A 81 3.61 -7.35 -13.52
CA ARG A 81 3.31 -8.79 -13.54
C ARG A 81 2.21 -9.16 -12.55
N LEU A 82 2.11 -8.46 -11.41
CA LEU A 82 1.02 -8.65 -10.44
C LEU A 82 -0.33 -8.25 -11.03
N GLU A 83 -0.38 -7.22 -11.87
CA GLU A 83 -1.62 -6.84 -12.56
C GLU A 83 -2.16 -7.99 -13.42
N VAL A 84 -1.27 -8.63 -14.19
CA VAL A 84 -1.63 -9.83 -14.97
C VAL A 84 -2.07 -10.99 -14.07
N LEU A 85 -1.43 -11.17 -12.92
CA LEU A 85 -1.86 -12.17 -11.93
C LEU A 85 -3.23 -11.83 -11.32
N SER A 86 -3.52 -10.55 -11.11
CA SER A 86 -4.81 -10.06 -10.61
C SER A 86 -5.92 -10.37 -11.60
N THR A 87 -5.73 -10.07 -12.89
CA THR A 87 -6.72 -10.41 -13.94
C THR A 87 -7.01 -11.91 -13.98
N LYS A 88 -5.99 -12.76 -13.82
CA LYS A 88 -6.18 -14.21 -13.75
C LYS A 88 -6.93 -14.63 -12.50
N ALA A 89 -6.56 -14.08 -11.34
CA ALA A 89 -7.24 -14.37 -10.08
C ALA A 89 -8.71 -13.97 -10.11
N GLU A 90 -9.04 -12.85 -10.74
CA GLU A 90 -10.42 -12.40 -10.93
C GLU A 90 -11.19 -13.33 -11.86
N ALA A 91 -10.59 -13.76 -12.97
CA ALA A 91 -11.21 -14.73 -13.87
C ALA A 91 -11.49 -16.09 -13.21
N ASP A 92 -10.57 -16.56 -12.34
CA ASP A 92 -10.65 -17.88 -11.71
C ASP A 92 -11.52 -17.90 -10.45
N ALA A 93 -11.49 -16.82 -9.65
CA ALA A 93 -12.08 -16.77 -8.31
C ALA A 93 -13.11 -15.65 -8.12
N GLY A 94 -13.37 -14.84 -9.14
CA GLY A 94 -14.32 -13.72 -9.11
C GLY A 94 -13.86 -12.51 -8.29
N VAL A 95 -12.62 -12.50 -7.80
CA VAL A 95 -12.04 -11.41 -6.99
C VAL A 95 -10.58 -11.14 -7.37
N GLY A 96 -10.25 -9.87 -7.58
CA GLY A 96 -8.89 -9.41 -7.88
C GLY A 96 -8.00 -9.31 -6.64
N LEU A 97 -6.70 -9.01 -6.87
CA LEU A 97 -5.74 -8.81 -5.78
C LEU A 97 -6.06 -7.57 -4.94
N ARG A 98 -6.53 -6.48 -5.58
CA ARG A 98 -6.93 -5.24 -4.91
C ARG A 98 -8.07 -5.48 -3.92
N GLU A 99 -9.12 -6.16 -4.34
CA GLU A 99 -10.26 -6.50 -3.47
C GLU A 99 -9.83 -7.42 -2.33
N ARG A 100 -8.91 -8.35 -2.58
CA ARG A 100 -8.37 -9.26 -1.56
C ARG A 100 -7.55 -8.56 -0.49
N VAL A 101 -6.69 -7.62 -0.88
CA VAL A 101 -5.90 -6.81 0.08
C VAL A 101 -6.81 -6.06 1.04
N PHE A 102 -7.96 -5.63 0.53
CA PHE A 102 -8.93 -4.82 1.28
C PHE A 102 -10.01 -5.63 2.00
N ALA A 103 -10.21 -6.88 1.62
CA ALA A 103 -10.99 -7.82 2.41
C ALA A 103 -10.26 -8.08 3.73
N SER A 104 -10.98 -8.01 4.86
CA SER A 104 -10.42 -8.20 6.20
C SER A 104 -9.90 -9.61 6.49
N ASP A 105 -10.05 -10.54 5.55
CA ASP A 105 -9.64 -11.94 5.70
C ASP A 105 -8.47 -12.24 4.75
N THR A 106 -7.26 -11.98 5.22
CA THR A 106 -6.06 -12.71 4.78
C THR A 106 -5.96 -14.07 5.47
N ASP A 107 -7.10 -14.73 5.72
CA ASP A 107 -7.10 -16.09 6.25
C ASP A 107 -6.49 -17.01 5.18
N ARG A 108 -5.58 -17.89 5.60
CA ARG A 108 -4.85 -18.82 4.71
C ARG A 108 -5.80 -19.72 3.94
N GLU A 109 -7.01 -19.95 4.46
CA GLU A 109 -8.06 -20.76 3.83
C GLU A 109 -8.84 -20.00 2.74
N THR A 110 -8.66 -18.68 2.62
CA THR A 110 -9.35 -17.85 1.63
C THR A 110 -8.88 -18.16 0.20
N PRO A 111 -9.80 -18.39 -0.76
CA PRO A 111 -9.44 -18.60 -2.16
C PRO A 111 -8.52 -17.50 -2.70
N GLY A 112 -7.30 -17.91 -3.06
CA GLY A 112 -6.26 -17.08 -3.66
C GLY A 112 -5.42 -16.25 -2.67
N TYR A 113 -5.45 -16.57 -1.37
CA TYR A 113 -4.42 -16.16 -0.41
C TYR A 113 -3.00 -16.42 -0.94
N GLY A 114 -2.76 -17.60 -1.52
CA GLY A 114 -1.46 -17.96 -2.10
C GLY A 114 -1.02 -17.00 -3.21
N ARG A 115 -1.95 -16.44 -3.99
CA ARG A 115 -1.64 -15.45 -5.05
C ARG A 115 -1.30 -14.09 -4.47
N HIS A 116 -1.98 -13.69 -3.39
CA HIS A 116 -1.63 -12.46 -2.65
C HIS A 116 -0.25 -12.57 -2.01
N PHE A 117 0.03 -13.69 -1.35
CA PHE A 117 1.35 -13.95 -0.76
C PHE A 117 2.46 -14.01 -1.82
N GLU A 118 2.22 -14.67 -2.96
CA GLU A 118 3.12 -14.68 -4.12
C GLU A 118 3.36 -13.25 -4.62
N ALA A 119 2.30 -12.44 -4.74
CA ALA A 119 2.39 -11.07 -5.19
C ALA A 119 3.25 -10.19 -4.27
N ARG A 120 3.02 -10.29 -2.96
CA ARG A 120 3.83 -9.62 -1.93
C ARG A 120 5.30 -10.05 -2.03
N SER A 121 5.54 -11.35 -2.11
CA SER A 121 6.90 -11.91 -2.20
C SER A 121 7.65 -11.41 -3.44
N GLN A 122 6.96 -11.30 -4.58
CA GLN A 122 7.56 -10.75 -5.80
C GLN A 122 7.91 -9.27 -5.63
N LEU A 123 7.05 -8.48 -4.99
CA LEU A 123 7.29 -7.06 -4.78
C LEU A 123 8.41 -6.80 -3.76
N GLU A 124 8.55 -7.62 -2.73
CA GLU A 124 9.65 -7.52 -1.75
C GLU A 124 10.99 -8.02 -2.30
N ALA A 125 10.98 -8.90 -3.30
CA ALA A 125 12.21 -9.45 -3.90
C ALA A 125 12.78 -8.61 -5.05
N HIS A 126 12.07 -7.57 -5.50
CA HIS A 126 12.47 -6.75 -6.64
C HIS A 126 12.32 -5.26 -6.32
N PRO A 127 13.17 -4.38 -6.87
CA PRO A 127 13.06 -2.95 -6.64
C PRO A 127 11.69 -2.40 -7.04
N TYR A 128 11.14 -1.54 -6.19
CA TYR A 128 9.98 -0.72 -6.54
C TYR A 128 10.45 0.62 -7.09
N GLU A 129 10.10 0.93 -8.34
CA GLU A 129 10.69 2.04 -9.10
C GLU A 129 9.95 3.37 -8.86
N ALA A 130 8.66 3.30 -8.55
CA ALA A 130 7.86 4.45 -8.16
C ALA A 130 8.32 5.03 -6.81
N ALA A 131 8.15 6.35 -6.67
CA ALA A 131 8.51 7.04 -5.45
C ALA A 131 7.42 6.84 -4.39
N VAL A 132 7.85 6.62 -3.14
CA VAL A 132 6.97 6.46 -1.98
C VAL A 132 7.27 7.55 -0.97
N ALA A 133 6.25 8.28 -0.55
CA ALA A 133 6.35 9.31 0.48
C ALA A 133 5.47 8.95 1.67
N VAL A 134 6.05 8.88 2.87
CA VAL A 134 5.33 8.53 4.10
C VAL A 134 5.47 9.63 5.13
N GLY A 135 4.32 10.14 5.58
CA GLY A 135 4.20 11.06 6.71
C GLY A 135 3.54 10.38 7.90
N VAL A 136 4.22 10.35 9.04
CA VAL A 136 3.69 9.72 10.27
C VAL A 136 3.25 10.80 11.26
N LEU A 137 2.02 10.77 11.72
CA LEU A 137 1.44 11.80 12.59
C LEU A 137 1.55 11.48 14.08
N PRO A 138 1.40 12.47 14.97
CA PRO A 138 1.35 12.22 16.41
C PRO A 138 0.19 11.28 16.77
N GLY A 139 0.44 10.31 17.64
CA GLY A 139 -0.55 9.32 18.06
C GLY A 139 -0.65 8.07 17.19
N ILE A 140 0.29 7.84 16.26
CA ILE A 140 0.49 6.49 15.73
C ILE A 140 1.00 5.55 16.84
N ASP A 141 0.57 4.29 16.78
CA ASP A 141 1.12 3.23 17.62
C ASP A 141 2.57 2.89 17.23
N ASP A 142 3.42 2.61 18.22
CA ASP A 142 4.84 2.34 18.02
C ASP A 142 5.10 1.04 17.25
N ALA A 143 4.26 0.02 17.42
CA ALA A 143 4.39 -1.23 16.65
C ALA A 143 4.06 -0.99 15.19
N MET A 144 3.00 -0.20 14.90
CA MET A 144 2.65 0.17 13.54
C MET A 144 3.73 1.06 12.89
N ARG A 145 4.29 2.02 13.62
CA ARG A 145 5.43 2.82 13.14
C ARG A 145 6.61 1.93 12.74
N ARG A 146 7.00 0.99 13.61
CA ARG A 146 8.10 0.04 13.33
C ARG A 146 7.79 -0.85 12.13
N ALA A 147 6.54 -1.29 11.97
CA ALA A 147 6.15 -2.12 10.84
C ALA A 147 6.22 -1.36 9.51
N ILE A 148 5.75 -0.10 9.48
CA ILE A 148 5.89 0.77 8.30
C ILE A 148 7.37 0.94 7.94
N GLU A 149 8.23 1.27 8.91
CA GLU A 149 9.67 1.48 8.64
C GLU A 149 10.35 0.20 8.15
N ALA A 150 10.14 -0.93 8.82
CA ALA A 150 10.69 -2.21 8.40
C ALA A 150 10.19 -2.63 7.01
N ASN A 151 8.96 -2.27 6.65
CA ASN A 151 8.41 -2.57 5.32
C ASN A 151 9.03 -1.67 4.24
N LEU A 152 9.25 -0.39 4.53
CA LEU A 152 9.94 0.55 3.64
C LEU A 152 11.41 0.16 3.40
N GLU A 153 12.11 -0.34 4.43
CA GLU A 153 13.49 -0.84 4.31
C GLU A 153 13.60 -2.03 3.36
N ARG A 154 12.61 -2.95 3.38
CA ARG A 154 12.59 -4.14 2.50
C ARG A 154 12.26 -3.83 1.05
N LEU A 155 11.45 -2.80 0.79
CA LEU A 155 10.96 -2.48 -0.56
C LEU A 155 12.04 -1.93 -1.51
N GLU A 156 13.20 -1.50 -0.98
CA GLU A 156 14.29 -0.86 -1.73
C GLU A 156 13.83 0.28 -2.67
N ALA A 157 12.71 0.94 -2.33
CA ALA A 157 12.10 2.00 -3.14
C ALA A 157 12.78 3.37 -2.91
N PRO A 158 12.62 4.34 -3.83
CA PRO A 158 12.89 5.74 -3.55
C PRO A 158 11.93 6.29 -2.48
N VAL A 159 12.31 6.20 -1.21
CA VAL A 159 11.47 6.58 -0.06
C VAL A 159 11.78 7.99 0.44
N ARG A 160 10.75 8.82 0.59
CA ARG A 160 10.80 10.10 1.32
C ARG A 160 10.00 10.01 2.61
N ARG A 161 10.64 10.36 3.73
CA ARG A 161 10.03 10.37 5.06
C ARG A 161 9.75 11.79 5.49
N PHE A 162 8.57 12.00 6.08
CA PHE A 162 8.16 13.29 6.61
C PHE A 162 7.75 13.13 8.06
N GLU A 163 8.34 13.94 8.92
CA GLU A 163 7.87 14.11 10.29
C GLU A 163 6.95 15.34 10.36
N PRO A 164 5.92 15.31 11.21
CA PRO A 164 5.09 16.48 11.47
C PRO A 164 5.99 17.54 12.10
N VAL A 165 5.96 18.75 11.57
CA VAL A 165 6.55 19.90 12.25
C VAL A 165 5.68 20.17 13.48
N GLY A 166 6.25 20.00 14.67
CA GLY A 166 5.57 20.20 15.96
C GLY A 166 5.15 21.64 16.22
#